data_AF-A0A4Q3J8A7-F1
#
_entry.id   AF-A0A4Q3J8A7-F1
#
_cell.length_a   1.000
_cell.length_b   1.000
_cell.length_c   1.000
_cell.angle_alpha   90.00
_cell.angle_beta   90.00
_cell.angle_gamma   90.00
#
_symmetry.space_group_name_H-M   'P 1'
#
loop_
_entity.id
_entity.type
_entity.pdbx_description
1 polymer ?
#
loop_
_entity_poly.entity_id
_entity_poly.type
_entity_poly.pdbx_seq_one_letter_code
_entity_poly.pdbx_strand_id
1 'polypeptide(L)'
;MVPLRALQPHQGRVFKLGLALQPGGRVVRVFKAQLIGLRAAGPAFTTLDLLESTDSVLFDAPERRLFDLQNPEEGFWQGTGKWRLRLFAEWARADSDPYTLDARPSTVAHRWQRTNDASDLIWEDVTRRAGGRRTYTELVLDTSHPALSPVPPEGKDIPLDLIVEHAMAFGDHLAVISWHAALPLRVRDPAPQLKAFQRLSAVGIDFGTTATVAALYQRGFRSLLRLGSLQAGSSAENPTYLLVEDHEKLWAEMQRASTAQRFPNLLRVVKGSHAAREAMAESPSAVVGELKSLPERVIALDQSPQLRDRERQRDFLLDEGRVRMLIRAYAYLLGRAINRPGQDVYLRYWLTHPAKFDERARALLEEEIRNGIVLSIPQGIDASEVQVSMQASEPEAFAAEVCPELAAHPAL
;
A
#
# COMPACT_ATOMS: atom_id res chain seq x y z
N MET A 1 -28.07 18.24 31.40
CA MET A 1 -27.57 18.89 30.16
C MET A 1 -27.98 20.35 30.18
N VAL A 2 -27.05 21.29 29.96
CA VAL A 2 -27.40 22.70 29.72
C VAL A 2 -27.70 22.82 28.22
N PRO A 3 -28.92 23.23 27.80
CA PRO A 3 -29.21 23.42 26.38
C PRO A 3 -28.28 24.49 25.81
N LEU A 4 -27.60 24.22 24.69
CA LEU A 4 -26.72 25.21 24.05
C LEU A 4 -27.44 26.54 23.73
N ARG A 5 -28.76 26.49 23.49
CA ARG A 5 -29.61 27.68 23.31
C ARG A 5 -29.64 28.61 24.54
N ALA A 6 -29.48 28.08 25.75
CA ALA A 6 -29.39 28.89 26.97
C ALA A 6 -28.10 29.74 27.03
N LEU A 7 -27.12 29.45 26.17
CA LEU A 7 -25.86 30.20 26.07
C LEU A 7 -25.94 31.36 25.06
N GLN A 8 -27.02 31.43 24.27
CA GLN A 8 -27.23 32.46 23.25
C GLN A 8 -27.17 33.91 23.79
N PRO A 9 -27.70 34.24 24.99
CA PRO A 9 -27.58 35.58 25.56
C PRO A 9 -26.14 35.99 25.96
N HIS A 10 -25.23 35.02 26.06
CA HIS A 10 -23.84 35.22 26.44
C HIS A 10 -22.88 35.32 25.23
N GLN A 11 -23.43 35.46 24.02
CA GLN A 11 -22.64 35.67 22.80
C GLN A 11 -21.72 36.91 22.90
N GLY A 12 -20.49 36.77 22.41
CA GLY A 12 -19.45 37.79 22.43
C GLY A 12 -18.94 38.15 23.83
N ARG A 13 -19.40 37.47 24.88
CA ARG A 13 -19.04 37.76 26.27
C ARG A 13 -18.47 36.50 26.93
N VAL A 14 -17.47 36.72 27.79
CA VAL A 14 -16.99 35.66 28.68
C VAL A 14 -18.10 35.34 29.69
N PHE A 15 -18.56 34.09 29.73
CA PHE A 15 -19.48 33.60 30.75
C PHE A 15 -18.85 32.45 31.53
N LYS A 16 -19.24 32.33 32.81
CA LYS A 16 -18.71 31.32 33.72
C LYS A 16 -19.65 30.13 33.75
N LEU A 17 -19.19 28.98 33.26
CA LEU A 17 -19.87 27.70 33.47
C LEU A 17 -19.29 27.05 34.71
N GLY A 18 -20.14 26.48 35.57
CA GLY A 18 -19.69 25.71 36.72
C GLY A 18 -20.54 24.47 36.89
N LEU A 19 -19.91 23.35 37.23
CA LEU A 19 -20.60 22.15 37.68
C LEU A 19 -20.49 22.07 39.19
N ALA A 20 -21.61 21.80 39.85
CA ALA A 20 -21.63 21.47 41.25
C ALA A 20 -22.48 20.22 41.48
N LEU A 21 -22.06 19.38 42.41
CA LEU A 21 -22.82 18.25 42.93
C LEU A 21 -23.44 18.67 44.26
N GLN A 22 -24.65 18.22 44.57
CA GLN A 22 -25.29 18.51 45.85
C GLN A 22 -25.71 17.23 46.60
N PRO A 23 -24.77 16.37 47.02
CA PRO A 23 -25.12 15.22 47.87
C PRO A 23 -25.57 15.69 49.25
N GLY A 24 -26.76 15.28 49.68
CA GLY A 24 -27.28 15.56 51.03
C GLY A 24 -27.42 17.05 51.36
N GLY A 25 -27.67 17.91 50.36
CA GLY A 25 -27.84 19.36 50.56
C GLY A 25 -26.55 20.17 50.55
N ARG A 26 -25.36 19.54 50.60
CA ARG A 26 -24.07 20.24 50.52
C ARG A 26 -23.63 20.43 49.07
N VAL A 27 -23.51 21.68 48.62
CA VAL A 27 -23.03 22.00 47.28
C VAL A 27 -21.50 21.87 47.20
N VAL A 28 -21.01 20.94 46.40
CA VAL A 28 -19.59 20.69 46.08
C VAL A 28 -19.35 21.13 44.64
N ARG A 29 -18.58 22.19 44.44
CA ARG A 29 -18.19 22.64 43.09
C ARG A 29 -17.15 21.66 42.52
N VAL A 30 -17.45 21.08 41.36
CA VAL A 30 -16.61 20.09 40.67
C VAL A 30 -15.70 20.76 39.65
N PHE A 31 -16.23 21.66 38.82
CA PHE A 31 -15.41 22.42 37.88
C PHE A 31 -15.96 23.82 37.64
N LYS A 32 -15.09 24.71 37.15
CA LYS A 32 -15.44 26.04 36.66
C LYS A 32 -14.68 26.31 35.36
N ALA A 33 -15.40 26.71 34.32
CA ALA A 33 -14.85 27.09 33.03
C ALA A 33 -15.29 28.52 32.69
N GLN A 34 -14.44 29.25 31.96
CA GLN A 34 -14.83 30.49 31.28
C GLN A 34 -14.99 30.18 29.80
N LEU A 35 -16.13 30.55 29.24
CA LEU A 35 -16.49 30.27 27.85
C LEU A 35 -16.79 31.60 27.15
N ILE A 36 -16.46 31.70 25.86
CA ILE A 36 -16.79 32.84 25.00
C ILE A 36 -17.61 32.29 23.84
N GLY A 37 -18.82 32.81 23.65
CA GLY A 37 -19.63 32.48 22.47
C GLY A 37 -19.19 33.29 21.26
N LEU A 38 -18.61 32.67 20.24
CA LEU A 38 -18.20 33.34 19.00
C LEU A 38 -19.33 33.23 17.96
N ARG A 39 -19.70 34.35 17.31
CA ARG A 39 -20.73 34.38 16.25
C ARG A 39 -20.07 34.21 14.89
N ALA A 40 -19.58 33.01 14.63
CA ALA A 40 -18.92 32.64 13.39
C ALA A 40 -19.21 31.18 13.05
N ALA A 41 -19.20 30.85 11.75
CA ALA A 41 -19.04 29.46 11.35
C ALA A 41 -17.65 28.99 11.79
N GLY A 42 -17.58 27.82 12.43
CA GLY A 42 -16.31 27.18 12.70
C GLY A 42 -15.73 26.54 11.42
N PRO A 43 -14.47 26.07 11.48
CA PRO A 43 -13.90 25.29 10.40
C PRO A 43 -14.78 24.10 10.03
N ALA A 44 -14.96 23.88 8.73
CA ALA A 44 -15.71 22.77 8.18
C ALA A 44 -14.90 22.08 7.07
N PHE A 45 -15.18 20.80 6.81
CA PHE A 45 -14.57 20.08 5.69
C PHE A 45 -15.39 20.21 4.42
N THR A 46 -14.71 20.38 3.29
CA THR A 46 -15.26 20.11 1.97
C THR A 46 -15.23 18.62 1.68
N THR A 47 -14.11 17.97 2.03
CA THR A 47 -13.88 16.54 1.83
C THR A 47 -13.06 15.95 2.97
N LEU A 48 -13.30 14.67 3.27
CA LEU A 48 -12.49 13.86 4.17
C LEU A 48 -12.31 12.49 3.51
N ASP A 49 -11.07 12.18 3.16
CA ASP A 49 -10.70 10.94 2.47
C ASP A 49 -9.63 10.21 3.28
N LEU A 50 -9.75 8.89 3.34
CA LEU A 50 -8.67 8.00 3.79
C LEU A 50 -8.40 7.02 2.66
N LEU A 51 -7.17 7.06 2.14
CA LEU A 51 -6.76 6.35 0.93
C LEU A 51 -5.70 5.32 1.25
N GLU A 52 -5.79 4.14 0.65
CA GLU A 52 -4.71 3.16 0.65
C GLU A 52 -3.68 3.56 -0.42
N SER A 53 -2.41 3.71 -0.03
CA SER A 53 -1.35 4.30 -0.86
C SER A 53 -0.06 3.47 -0.90
N THR A 54 -0.09 2.20 -0.53
CA THR A 54 1.08 1.32 -0.50
C THR A 54 1.60 1.12 -1.91
N ASP A 55 0.72 0.73 -2.80
CA ASP A 55 1.07 0.39 -4.19
C ASP A 55 1.42 1.65 -5.01
N SER A 56 0.86 2.83 -4.66
CA SER A 56 1.26 4.11 -5.24
C SER A 56 2.71 4.47 -4.89
N VAL A 57 3.14 4.16 -3.66
CA VAL A 57 4.53 4.39 -3.23
C VAL A 57 5.50 3.38 -3.84
N LEU A 58 5.06 2.14 -4.06
CA LEU A 58 5.92 1.07 -4.57
C LEU A 58 6.09 1.12 -6.09
N PHE A 59 5.04 1.40 -6.86
CA PHE A 59 5.10 1.33 -8.32
C PHE A 59 4.13 2.31 -9.01
N ASP A 60 3.81 3.43 -8.36
CA ASP A 60 2.97 4.52 -8.91
C ASP A 60 1.56 4.08 -9.35
N ALA A 61 1.01 3.04 -8.72
CA ALA A 61 -0.39 2.69 -8.95
C ALA A 61 -1.34 3.78 -8.42
N PRO A 62 -2.55 3.90 -8.98
CA PRO A 62 -3.58 4.76 -8.42
C PRO A 62 -3.88 4.41 -6.95
N GLU A 63 -4.00 5.44 -6.12
CA GLU A 63 -4.46 5.26 -4.73
C GLU A 63 -5.91 4.79 -4.70
N ARG A 64 -6.24 3.98 -3.69
CA ARG A 64 -7.56 3.40 -3.56
C ARG A 64 -8.33 4.07 -2.43
N ARG A 65 -9.55 4.51 -2.75
CA ARG A 65 -10.52 4.84 -1.70
C ARG A 65 -10.91 3.56 -1.00
N LEU A 66 -10.94 3.64 0.33
CA LEU A 66 -11.26 2.50 1.16
C LEU A 66 -12.63 1.93 0.79
N PHE A 67 -12.52 0.77 0.14
CA PHE A 67 -13.47 -0.30 -0.16
C PHE A 67 -14.94 0.01 0.07
N ASP A 68 -15.77 -0.32 -0.92
CA ASP A 68 -17.21 -0.36 -0.73
C ASP A 68 -17.54 -1.36 0.38
N LEU A 69 -17.91 -0.87 1.57
CA LEU A 69 -18.29 -1.69 2.71
C LEU A 69 -19.53 -2.56 2.42
N GLN A 70 -20.30 -2.22 1.39
CA GLN A 70 -21.42 -3.02 0.90
C GLN A 70 -20.97 -4.16 -0.01
N ASN A 71 -19.76 -4.09 -0.57
CA ASN A 71 -19.17 -5.15 -1.38
C ASN A 71 -18.34 -6.10 -0.49
N PRO A 72 -18.83 -7.32 -0.21
CA PRO A 72 -18.10 -8.26 0.64
C PRO A 72 -16.81 -8.80 0.00
N GLU A 73 -16.61 -8.59 -1.30
CA GLU A 73 -15.38 -8.96 -2.01
C GLU A 73 -14.26 -7.92 -1.78
N GLU A 74 -14.61 -6.70 -1.37
CA GLU A 74 -13.70 -5.60 -1.12
C GLU A 74 -13.16 -5.59 0.32
N GLY A 75 -11.88 -5.23 0.49
CA GLY A 75 -11.22 -5.21 1.80
C GLY A 75 -9.77 -5.68 1.76
N PHE A 76 -9.02 -5.36 2.81
CA PHE A 76 -7.69 -5.89 3.02
C PHE A 76 -7.73 -7.38 3.35
N TRP A 77 -6.80 -8.15 2.82
CA TRP A 77 -6.64 -9.54 3.24
C TRP A 77 -5.89 -9.63 4.57
N GLN A 78 -6.41 -10.44 5.48
CA GLN A 78 -5.68 -10.77 6.71
C GLN A 78 -4.32 -11.42 6.38
N GLY A 79 -3.30 -11.08 7.16
CA GLY A 79 -1.96 -11.69 7.04
C GLY A 79 -1.13 -11.15 5.89
N THR A 80 -1.47 -9.98 5.34
CA THR A 80 -0.73 -9.34 4.24
C THR A 80 0.22 -8.22 4.67
N GLY A 81 0.58 -8.21 5.96
CA GLY A 81 1.54 -7.29 6.53
C GLY A 81 1.06 -5.84 6.53
N LYS A 82 1.99 -4.92 6.26
CA LYS A 82 1.84 -3.48 6.50
C LYS A 82 1.32 -2.75 5.26
N TRP A 83 0.27 -1.94 5.46
CA TRP A 83 -0.38 -1.12 4.45
C TRP A 83 -0.33 0.35 4.86
N ARG A 84 0.05 1.23 3.94
CA ARG A 84 0.08 2.66 4.16
C ARG A 84 -1.28 3.28 3.82
N LEU A 85 -1.78 4.09 4.73
CA LEU A 85 -3.01 4.87 4.57
C LEU A 85 -2.67 6.37 4.62
N ARG A 86 -3.26 7.15 3.71
CA ARG A 86 -3.13 8.62 3.67
C ARG A 86 -4.46 9.25 4.03
N LEU A 87 -4.47 10.06 5.08
CA LEU A 87 -5.62 10.83 5.51
C LEU A 87 -5.53 12.23 4.92
N PHE A 88 -6.58 12.64 4.21
CA PHE A 88 -6.73 13.97 3.66
C PHE A 88 -8.02 14.60 4.19
N ALA A 89 -7.94 15.80 4.74
CA ALA A 89 -9.12 16.60 5.04
C ALA A 89 -8.99 17.97 4.39
N GLU A 90 -9.81 18.27 3.39
CA GLU A 90 -9.84 19.59 2.75
C GLU A 90 -10.76 20.50 3.55
N TRP A 91 -10.23 21.63 4.00
CA TRP A 91 -11.01 22.61 4.75
C TRP A 91 -11.75 23.53 3.78
N ALA A 92 -13.03 23.75 4.04
CA ALA A 92 -13.77 24.84 3.45
C ALA A 92 -13.14 26.14 3.97
N ARG A 93 -12.59 26.96 3.08
CA ARG A 93 -12.01 28.25 3.43
C ARG A 93 -12.79 29.37 2.77
N ALA A 94 -13.08 30.40 3.55
CA ALA A 94 -13.52 31.69 3.05
C ALA A 94 -12.48 32.74 3.42
N ASP A 95 -12.22 33.68 2.51
CA ASP A 95 -11.28 34.79 2.75
C ASP A 95 -11.71 35.70 3.93
N SER A 96 -12.96 35.55 4.38
CA SER A 96 -13.56 36.28 5.51
C SER A 96 -13.70 35.44 6.79
N ASP A 97 -13.04 34.28 6.88
CA ASP A 97 -13.10 33.45 8.08
C ASP A 97 -12.54 34.22 9.30
N PRO A 98 -13.27 34.27 10.42
CA PRO A 98 -12.84 35.02 11.61
C PRO A 98 -11.82 34.26 12.46
N TYR A 99 -11.21 33.22 11.89
CA TYR A 99 -10.20 32.39 12.52
C TYR A 99 -9.03 32.12 11.56
N THR A 100 -7.88 31.83 12.15
CA THR A 100 -6.75 31.23 11.44
C THR A 100 -6.58 29.79 11.91
N LEU A 101 -6.52 28.86 10.97
CA LEU A 101 -6.35 27.43 11.25
C LEU A 101 -5.01 26.91 10.70
N ASP A 102 -4.18 26.34 11.57
CA ASP A 102 -3.08 25.49 11.13
C ASP A 102 -3.62 24.11 10.77
N ALA A 103 -3.78 23.86 9.47
CA ALA A 103 -4.29 22.58 9.00
C ALA A 103 -3.31 21.41 9.24
N ARG A 104 -2.08 21.66 9.70
CA ARG A 104 -1.19 20.59 10.15
C ARG A 104 -1.71 20.02 11.48
N PRO A 105 -1.93 18.70 11.59
CA PRO A 105 -2.33 18.11 12.86
C PRO A 105 -1.31 18.37 13.97
N SER A 106 -1.77 18.86 15.13
CA SER A 106 -0.97 18.89 16.36
C SER A 106 -1.00 17.53 17.05
N THR A 107 -2.15 16.85 16.99
CA THR A 107 -2.37 15.53 17.59
C THR A 107 -3.24 14.70 16.67
N VAL A 108 -2.91 13.42 16.54
CA VAL A 108 -3.78 12.39 15.95
C VAL A 108 -3.85 11.27 16.96
N ALA A 109 -5.07 10.90 17.34
CA ALA A 109 -5.34 9.81 18.26
C ALA A 109 -6.39 8.88 17.66
N HIS A 110 -6.25 7.60 17.96
CA HIS A 110 -7.22 6.58 17.57
C HIS A 110 -7.21 5.44 18.57
N ARG A 111 -8.31 4.67 18.62
CA ARG A 111 -8.48 3.59 19.59
C ARG A 111 -7.41 2.49 19.59
N TRP A 112 -6.68 2.34 18.49
CA TRP A 112 -5.63 1.33 18.32
C TRP A 112 -4.25 1.77 18.79
N GLN A 113 -4.12 3.01 19.25
CA GLN A 113 -2.86 3.55 19.74
C GLN A 113 -2.61 3.02 21.16
N ARG A 114 -1.50 2.30 21.35
CA ARG A 114 -1.05 1.84 22.68
C ARG A 114 0.37 2.30 22.96
N THR A 115 1.30 1.94 22.10
CA THR A 115 2.72 2.33 22.20
C THR A 115 3.07 3.48 21.26
N ASN A 116 2.20 3.73 20.27
CA ASN A 116 2.42 4.71 19.21
C ASN A 116 3.64 4.38 18.33
N ASP A 117 3.85 3.09 18.06
CA ASP A 117 4.92 2.60 17.21
C ASP A 117 4.45 1.43 16.32
N ALA A 118 5.40 0.87 15.57
CA ALA A 118 5.16 -0.18 14.60
C ALA A 118 4.69 -1.54 15.17
N SER A 119 4.52 -1.66 16.50
CA SER A 119 3.90 -2.80 17.16
C SER A 119 2.39 -2.66 17.36
N ASP A 120 1.83 -1.45 17.23
CA ASP A 120 0.38 -1.24 17.24
C ASP A 120 -0.26 -1.75 15.94
N LEU A 121 -1.55 -2.12 16.00
CA LEU A 121 -2.31 -2.52 14.81
C LEU A 121 -2.37 -1.38 13.77
N ILE A 122 -2.61 -0.17 14.25
CA ILE A 122 -2.55 1.06 13.46
C ILE A 122 -1.64 2.01 14.22
N TRP A 123 -0.71 2.64 13.53
CA TRP A 123 0.09 3.73 14.09
C TRP A 123 0.28 4.84 13.07
N GLU A 124 0.61 6.03 13.56
CA GLU A 124 0.87 7.20 12.74
C GLU A 124 2.37 7.36 12.45
N ASP A 125 2.72 7.74 11.21
CA ASP A 125 4.03 8.32 10.92
C ASP A 125 3.98 9.83 11.19
N VAL A 126 4.30 10.24 12.43
CA VAL A 126 4.26 11.64 12.88
C VAL A 126 5.13 12.58 12.05
N THR A 127 6.16 12.05 11.37
CA THR A 127 7.06 12.85 10.51
C THR A 127 6.38 13.31 9.22
N ARG A 128 5.21 12.74 8.91
CA ARG A 128 4.46 12.97 7.67
C ARG A 128 3.28 13.91 7.82
N ARG A 129 3.08 14.50 9.01
CA ARG A 129 2.04 15.51 9.20
C ARG A 129 2.35 16.76 8.38
N ALA A 130 1.42 17.16 7.51
CA ALA A 130 1.52 18.39 6.74
C ALA A 130 0.21 19.19 6.80
N GLY A 131 0.33 20.50 6.61
CA GLY A 131 -0.76 21.47 6.60
C GLY A 131 -0.70 22.37 5.38
N GLY A 132 -1.63 23.32 5.30
CA GLY A 132 -1.84 24.21 4.16
C GLY A 132 -3.33 24.34 3.90
N ARG A 133 -3.77 24.16 2.65
CA ARG A 133 -5.20 24.09 2.31
C ARG A 133 -5.89 22.82 2.85
N ARG A 134 -5.12 21.76 3.08
CA ARG A 134 -5.59 20.47 3.56
C ARG A 134 -4.81 19.99 4.77
N THR A 135 -5.46 19.22 5.60
CA THR A 135 -4.82 18.35 6.58
C THR A 135 -4.30 17.11 5.89
N TYR A 136 -3.07 16.72 6.24
CA TYR A 136 -2.43 15.51 5.76
C TYR A 136 -1.73 14.78 6.90
N THR A 137 -1.96 13.47 7.02
CA THR A 137 -1.14 12.57 7.82
C THR A 137 -1.12 11.16 7.20
N GLU A 138 -0.15 10.35 7.61
CA GLU A 138 -0.01 8.96 7.18
C GLU A 138 -0.19 8.01 8.37
N LEU A 139 -1.04 7.00 8.19
CA LEU A 139 -1.18 5.89 9.10
C LEU A 139 -0.62 4.62 8.44
N VAL A 140 -0.25 3.64 9.26
CA VAL A 140 0.10 2.30 8.78
C VAL A 140 -0.78 1.30 9.49
N LEU A 141 -1.43 0.43 8.71
CA LEU A 141 -2.22 -0.71 9.18
C LEU A 141 -1.40 -2.00 9.04
N ASP A 142 -1.27 -2.78 10.10
CA ASP A 142 -0.69 -4.13 10.03
C ASP A 142 -1.78 -5.21 10.01
N THR A 143 -2.09 -5.71 8.82
CA THR A 143 -3.11 -6.75 8.61
C THR A 143 -2.69 -8.13 9.12
N SER A 144 -1.43 -8.31 9.54
CA SER A 144 -0.91 -9.52 10.18
C SER A 144 -0.92 -9.45 11.71
N HIS A 145 -1.33 -8.32 12.29
CA HIS A 145 -1.29 -8.13 13.74
C HIS A 145 -2.27 -9.09 14.47
N PRO A 146 -1.86 -9.75 15.57
CA PRO A 146 -2.66 -10.77 16.26
C PRO A 146 -4.04 -10.30 16.75
N ALA A 147 -4.19 -9.01 17.09
CA ALA A 147 -5.48 -8.44 17.49
C ALA A 147 -6.57 -8.48 16.38
N LEU A 148 -6.20 -8.77 15.13
CA LEU A 148 -7.15 -8.99 14.05
C LEU A 148 -7.72 -10.40 14.02
N SER A 149 -7.13 -11.38 14.69
CA SER A 149 -7.64 -12.75 14.64
C SER A 149 -8.74 -12.99 15.67
N PRO A 150 -9.79 -13.78 15.33
CA PRO A 150 -10.11 -14.31 14.00
C PRO A 150 -10.79 -13.25 13.10
N VAL A 151 -10.65 -13.41 11.79
CA VAL A 151 -11.46 -12.72 10.76
C VAL A 151 -12.48 -13.74 10.24
N PRO A 152 -13.79 -13.45 10.29
CA PRO A 152 -14.80 -14.39 9.79
C PRO A 152 -14.80 -14.43 8.25
N PRO A 153 -15.36 -15.48 7.62
CA PRO A 153 -15.37 -15.62 6.16
C PRO A 153 -16.00 -14.43 5.41
N GLU A 154 -17.04 -13.83 5.99
CA GLU A 154 -17.67 -12.62 5.45
C GLU A 154 -16.78 -11.38 5.54
N GLY A 155 -15.72 -11.41 6.34
CA GLY A 155 -14.89 -10.26 6.70
C GLY A 155 -15.45 -9.45 7.86
N LYS A 156 -14.64 -8.56 8.42
CA LYS A 156 -15.02 -7.69 9.54
C LYS A 156 -14.51 -6.27 9.35
N ASP A 157 -15.26 -5.34 9.92
CA ASP A 157 -14.86 -3.94 9.98
C ASP A 157 -14.06 -3.66 11.23
N ILE A 158 -12.91 -3.04 11.04
CA ILE A 158 -12.08 -2.53 12.12
C ILE A 158 -12.44 -1.05 12.29
N PRO A 159 -12.98 -0.64 13.45
CA PRO A 159 -13.28 0.75 13.69
C PRO A 159 -11.98 1.54 13.81
N LEU A 160 -11.81 2.55 12.96
CA LEU A 160 -10.80 3.59 13.10
C LEU A 160 -11.51 4.88 13.49
N ASP A 161 -11.72 5.03 14.79
CA ASP A 161 -12.29 6.21 15.42
C ASP A 161 -11.16 7.24 15.61
N LEU A 162 -11.02 8.13 14.64
CA LEU A 162 -9.97 9.14 14.60
C LEU A 162 -10.40 10.40 15.34
N ILE A 163 -9.51 10.90 16.20
CA ILE A 163 -9.59 12.20 16.84
C ILE A 163 -8.36 12.98 16.38
N VAL A 164 -8.59 14.13 15.75
CA VAL A 164 -7.49 14.96 15.25
C VAL A 164 -7.64 16.37 15.77
N GLU A 165 -6.53 16.91 16.25
CA GLU A 165 -6.44 18.25 16.81
C GLU A 165 -5.61 19.16 15.92
N HIS A 166 -6.02 20.43 15.86
CA HIS A 166 -5.29 21.49 15.17
C HIS A 166 -5.20 22.72 16.04
N ALA A 167 -4.07 23.42 15.92
CA ALA A 167 -3.94 24.77 16.45
C ALA A 167 -4.82 25.73 15.64
N MET A 168 -5.57 26.57 16.34
CA MET A 168 -6.45 27.58 15.75
C MET A 168 -6.31 28.88 16.54
N ALA A 169 -6.60 30.01 15.91
CA ALA A 169 -6.77 31.27 16.62
C ALA A 169 -8.02 32.00 16.13
N PHE A 170 -8.70 32.68 17.05
CA PHE A 170 -9.79 33.62 16.77
C PHE A 170 -9.34 35.01 17.22
N GLY A 171 -8.90 35.85 16.29
CA GLY A 171 -8.20 37.09 16.64
C GLY A 171 -6.98 36.78 17.53
N ASP A 172 -6.93 37.38 18.73
CA ASP A 172 -5.84 37.20 19.69
C ASP A 172 -6.01 35.96 20.61
N HIS A 173 -7.08 35.19 20.43
CA HIS A 173 -7.35 34.02 21.27
C HIS A 173 -6.85 32.74 20.62
N LEU A 174 -5.90 32.07 21.27
CA LEU A 174 -5.49 30.72 20.90
C LEU A 174 -6.55 29.70 21.28
N ALA A 175 -6.82 28.78 20.37
CA ALA A 175 -7.79 27.72 20.50
C ALA A 175 -7.23 26.42 19.91
N VAL A 176 -7.87 25.31 20.26
CA VAL A 176 -7.67 24.02 19.60
C VAL A 176 -9.00 23.61 19.01
N ILE A 177 -9.00 23.22 17.73
CA ILE A 177 -10.13 22.51 17.15
C ILE A 177 -9.82 21.01 17.21
N SER A 178 -10.77 20.25 17.74
CA SER A 178 -10.76 18.80 17.72
C SER A 178 -11.95 18.32 16.91
N TRP A 179 -11.71 17.40 15.98
CA TRP A 179 -12.75 16.74 15.21
C TRP A 179 -12.61 15.22 15.31
N HIS A 180 -13.74 14.55 15.15
CA HIS A 180 -13.85 13.11 15.24
C HIS A 180 -14.43 12.52 13.95
N ALA A 181 -13.83 11.45 13.45
CA ALA A 181 -14.30 10.73 12.27
C ALA A 181 -14.23 9.21 12.49
N ALA A 182 -15.33 8.51 12.21
CA ALA A 182 -15.35 7.05 12.18
C ALA A 182 -15.08 6.58 10.75
N LEU A 183 -13.90 6.00 10.52
CA LEU A 183 -13.41 5.60 9.19
C LEU A 183 -13.11 4.09 9.15
N PRO A 184 -14.14 3.22 9.23
CA PRO A 184 -13.93 1.78 9.37
C PRO A 184 -13.11 1.19 8.21
N LEU A 185 -12.25 0.22 8.54
CA LEU A 185 -11.41 -0.51 7.59
C LEU A 185 -11.88 -1.96 7.48
N ARG A 186 -12.22 -2.41 6.28
CA ARG A 186 -12.62 -3.81 6.02
C ARG A 186 -11.42 -4.73 5.96
N VAL A 187 -11.43 -5.81 6.74
CA VAL A 187 -10.48 -6.93 6.63
C VAL A 187 -11.22 -8.23 6.38
N ARG A 188 -10.73 -9.04 5.45
CA ARG A 188 -11.35 -10.30 5.03
C ARG A 188 -10.37 -11.47 5.06
N ASP A 189 -10.95 -12.67 5.08
CA ASP A 189 -10.20 -13.90 4.84
C ASP A 189 -9.65 -13.90 3.39
N PRO A 190 -8.35 -14.18 3.17
CA PRO A 190 -7.80 -14.27 1.82
C PRO A 190 -8.24 -15.47 1.00
N ALA A 191 -8.83 -16.51 1.61
CA ALA A 191 -9.22 -17.71 0.89
C ALA A 191 -10.17 -17.36 -0.27
N PRO A 192 -9.88 -17.80 -1.51
CA PRO A 192 -10.75 -17.54 -2.65
C PRO A 192 -12.16 -18.07 -2.37
N GLN A 193 -13.16 -17.20 -2.49
CA GLN A 193 -14.53 -17.56 -2.11
C GLN A 193 -15.11 -18.63 -3.06
N LEU A 194 -14.59 -18.73 -4.28
CA LEU A 194 -15.10 -19.59 -5.33
C LEU A 194 -14.04 -20.59 -5.81
N LYS A 195 -14.25 -21.88 -5.54
CA LYS A 195 -13.42 -22.98 -6.08
C LYS A 195 -13.30 -22.95 -7.61
N ALA A 196 -14.28 -22.38 -8.31
CA ALA A 196 -14.24 -22.19 -9.76
C ALA A 196 -13.19 -21.15 -10.19
N PHE A 197 -12.97 -20.08 -9.40
CA PHE A 197 -11.91 -19.11 -9.66
C PHE A 197 -10.56 -19.82 -9.63
N GLN A 198 -10.25 -20.55 -8.54
CA GLN A 198 -9.00 -21.31 -8.39
C GLN A 198 -8.68 -22.25 -9.58
N ARG A 199 -9.71 -22.80 -10.24
CA ARG A 199 -9.54 -23.73 -11.37
C ARG A 199 -9.43 -23.05 -12.73
N LEU A 200 -10.11 -21.92 -12.92
CA LEU A 200 -10.33 -21.29 -14.22
C LEU A 200 -9.66 -19.92 -14.35
N SER A 201 -8.95 -19.46 -13.32
CA SER A 201 -8.16 -18.24 -13.37
C SER A 201 -6.67 -18.56 -13.48
N ALA A 202 -5.95 -17.74 -14.23
CA ALA A 202 -4.50 -17.83 -14.32
C ALA A 202 -3.89 -16.55 -14.87
N VAL A 203 -2.56 -16.46 -14.77
CA VAL A 203 -1.78 -15.32 -15.25
C VAL A 203 -0.71 -15.79 -16.21
N GLY A 204 -0.70 -15.26 -17.42
CA GLY A 204 0.43 -15.38 -18.34
C GLY A 204 1.40 -14.22 -18.08
N ILE A 205 2.69 -14.49 -17.92
CA ILE A 205 3.71 -13.47 -17.69
C ILE A 205 4.80 -13.64 -18.74
N ASP A 206 4.98 -12.60 -19.55
CA ASP A 206 6.19 -12.43 -20.33
C ASP A 206 7.18 -11.56 -19.55
N PHE A 207 8.19 -12.19 -18.95
CA PHE A 207 9.22 -11.50 -18.18
C PHE A 207 10.35 -11.07 -19.12
N GLY A 208 10.10 -10.03 -19.91
CA GLY A 208 11.04 -9.54 -20.91
C GLY A 208 12.20 -8.72 -20.32
N THR A 209 13.25 -8.56 -21.13
CA THR A 209 14.49 -7.86 -20.74
C THR A 209 14.22 -6.39 -20.38
N THR A 210 13.50 -5.67 -21.24
CA THR A 210 13.21 -4.25 -21.03
C THR A 210 11.84 -4.03 -20.37
N ALA A 211 10.88 -4.88 -20.69
CA ALA A 211 9.51 -4.78 -20.20
C ALA A 211 8.92 -6.15 -19.86
N THR A 212 8.02 -6.15 -18.90
CA THR A 212 7.22 -7.28 -18.45
C THR A 212 5.77 -7.05 -18.88
N VAL A 213 5.15 -8.07 -19.46
CA VAL A 213 3.70 -8.07 -19.74
C VAL A 213 3.07 -9.16 -18.89
N ALA A 214 1.96 -8.83 -18.21
CA ALA A 214 1.18 -9.83 -17.49
C ALA A 214 -0.27 -9.79 -17.96
N ALA A 215 -0.78 -10.94 -18.40
CA ALA A 215 -2.14 -11.13 -18.87
C ALA A 215 -2.93 -11.91 -17.80
N LEU A 216 -3.96 -11.28 -17.25
CA LEU A 216 -4.90 -11.88 -16.31
C LEU A 216 -6.01 -12.57 -17.10
N TYR A 217 -6.25 -13.85 -16.80
CA TYR A 217 -7.36 -14.62 -17.36
C TYR A 217 -8.33 -15.01 -16.25
N GLN A 218 -9.60 -14.65 -16.40
CA GLN A 218 -10.67 -15.02 -15.47
C GLN A 218 -11.96 -15.30 -16.23
N ARG A 219 -12.44 -16.56 -16.17
CA ARG A 219 -13.75 -16.98 -16.73
C ARG A 219 -13.98 -16.54 -18.18
N GLY A 220 -12.96 -16.64 -19.03
CA GLY A 220 -13.05 -16.26 -20.44
C GLY A 220 -12.68 -14.79 -20.73
N PHE A 221 -12.59 -13.93 -19.71
CA PHE A 221 -12.13 -12.56 -19.86
C PHE A 221 -10.61 -12.48 -19.74
N ARG A 222 -10.00 -11.71 -20.64
CA ARG A 222 -8.56 -11.42 -20.67
C ARG A 222 -8.34 -9.94 -20.45
N SER A 223 -7.44 -9.58 -19.54
CA SER A 223 -7.02 -8.18 -19.34
C SER A 223 -5.51 -8.11 -19.14
N LEU A 224 -4.88 -7.08 -19.67
CA LEU A 224 -3.45 -6.86 -19.44
C LEU A 224 -3.24 -5.99 -18.19
N LEU A 225 -2.30 -6.41 -17.36
CA LEU A 225 -1.90 -5.69 -16.15
C LEU A 225 -0.94 -4.56 -16.52
N ARG A 226 -1.17 -3.41 -15.88
CA ARG A 226 -0.23 -2.29 -15.87
C ARG A 226 0.20 -1.91 -14.46
N LEU A 227 1.49 -1.63 -14.30
CA LEU A 227 2.20 -1.17 -13.12
C LEU A 227 2.48 0.33 -13.25
N GLY A 228 1.64 1.17 -12.65
CA GLY A 228 1.78 2.62 -12.70
C GLY A 228 0.47 3.33 -13.05
N SER A 229 0.52 4.65 -13.15
CA SER A 229 -0.67 5.45 -13.45
C SER A 229 -1.13 5.27 -14.90
N LEU A 230 -2.45 5.35 -15.12
CA LEU A 230 -3.06 5.24 -16.45
C LEU A 230 -2.66 6.39 -17.40
N GLN A 231 -2.12 7.49 -16.86
CA GLN A 231 -1.73 8.67 -17.66
C GLN A 231 -0.39 8.49 -18.38
N ALA A 232 0.39 7.44 -18.07
CA ALA A 232 1.74 7.22 -18.62
C ALA A 232 1.78 6.60 -20.04
N GLY A 233 0.70 6.68 -20.83
CA GLY A 233 0.63 6.18 -22.23
C GLY A 233 -0.40 5.07 -22.45
N SER A 234 -0.44 4.43 -23.64
CA SER A 234 -1.41 3.36 -23.97
C SER A 234 -0.85 1.93 -23.86
N SER A 235 0.46 1.76 -23.70
CA SER A 235 1.09 0.42 -23.66
C SER A 235 0.83 -0.29 -22.33
N ALA A 236 0.56 -1.59 -22.41
CA ALA A 236 0.48 -2.48 -21.24
C ALA A 236 1.85 -3.05 -20.82
N GLU A 237 2.92 -2.64 -21.50
CA GLU A 237 4.29 -3.00 -21.15
C GLU A 237 4.74 -2.29 -19.88
N ASN A 238 5.17 -3.08 -18.90
CA ASN A 238 5.65 -2.59 -17.62
C ASN A 238 7.16 -2.63 -17.64
N PRO A 239 7.89 -1.51 -17.57
CA PRO A 239 9.34 -1.53 -17.54
C PRO A 239 9.86 -2.52 -16.48
N THR A 240 10.78 -3.41 -16.86
CA THR A 240 11.42 -4.38 -15.95
C THR A 240 12.55 -3.71 -15.16
N TYR A 241 12.21 -2.65 -14.43
CA TYR A 241 13.14 -1.78 -13.71
C TYR A 241 12.84 -1.80 -12.21
N LEU A 242 13.90 -1.70 -11.40
CA LEU A 242 13.81 -1.60 -9.95
C LEU A 242 14.76 -0.51 -9.45
N LEU A 243 14.24 0.51 -8.79
CA LEU A 243 15.02 1.51 -8.06
C LEU A 243 15.29 0.97 -6.66
N VAL A 244 16.56 0.93 -6.26
CA VAL A 244 16.98 0.54 -4.90
C VAL A 244 17.22 1.80 -4.06
N GLU A 245 16.36 2.04 -3.08
CA GLU A 245 16.47 3.17 -2.16
C GLU A 245 17.46 2.88 -1.03
N ASP A 246 17.31 1.74 -0.35
CA ASP A 246 18.22 1.23 0.70
C ASP A 246 18.49 -0.28 0.46
N HIS A 247 19.70 -0.60 -0.02
CA HIS A 247 20.07 -1.98 -0.35
C HIS A 247 20.19 -2.87 0.90
N GLU A 248 20.75 -2.36 2.00
CA GLU A 248 20.92 -3.16 3.23
C GLU A 248 19.55 -3.56 3.80
N LYS A 249 18.60 -2.62 3.80
CA LYS A 249 17.24 -2.88 4.23
C LYS A 249 16.51 -3.81 3.26
N LEU A 250 16.71 -3.65 1.95
CA LEU A 250 16.19 -4.59 0.95
C LEU A 250 16.65 -6.01 1.26
N TRP A 251 17.94 -6.18 1.55
CA TRP A 251 18.49 -7.50 1.82
C TRP A 251 17.89 -8.11 3.08
N ALA A 252 17.82 -7.34 4.16
CA ALA A 252 17.26 -7.79 5.43
C ALA A 252 15.78 -8.19 5.31
N GLU A 253 14.97 -7.40 4.60
CA GLU A 253 13.54 -7.70 4.40
C GLU A 253 13.34 -8.97 3.55
N MET A 254 14.08 -9.12 2.46
CA MET A 254 13.92 -10.27 1.57
C MET A 254 14.45 -11.58 2.17
N GLN A 255 15.51 -11.54 2.99
CA GLN A 255 16.01 -12.71 3.72
C GLN A 255 15.03 -13.17 4.81
N ARG A 256 14.46 -12.22 5.56
CA ARG A 256 13.43 -12.53 6.57
C ARG A 256 12.19 -13.15 5.91
N ALA A 257 11.81 -12.65 4.75
CA ALA A 257 10.64 -13.13 4.05
C ALA A 257 10.80 -14.59 3.54
N SER A 258 12.01 -14.99 3.14
CA SER A 258 12.27 -16.35 2.65
C SER A 258 12.26 -17.46 3.71
N THR A 259 12.22 -17.11 5.00
CA THR A 259 12.38 -18.10 6.09
C THR A 259 11.09 -18.35 6.88
N ALA A 260 10.19 -17.37 7.00
CA ALA A 260 8.95 -17.55 7.78
C ALA A 260 7.80 -16.57 7.49
N GLN A 261 7.99 -15.55 6.63
CA GLN A 261 7.05 -14.42 6.56
C GLN A 261 6.76 -13.99 5.11
N ARG A 262 5.49 -13.91 4.73
CA ARG A 262 5.07 -13.29 3.46
C ARG A 262 4.83 -11.79 3.63
N PHE A 263 4.74 -11.07 2.52
CA PHE A 263 4.56 -9.61 2.47
C PHE A 263 5.70 -8.80 3.13
N PRO A 264 6.94 -8.89 2.61
CA PRO A 264 8.02 -8.03 3.08
C PRO A 264 7.63 -6.54 2.98
N ASN A 265 8.06 -5.76 3.98
CA ASN A 265 7.77 -4.33 4.01
C ASN A 265 8.80 -3.56 3.18
N LEU A 266 8.54 -3.47 1.88
CA LEU A 266 9.41 -2.79 0.93
C LEU A 266 9.09 -1.30 0.76
N LEU A 267 8.21 -0.73 1.59
CA LEU A 267 7.89 0.69 1.56
C LEU A 267 9.14 1.53 1.82
N ARG A 268 9.44 2.45 0.89
CA ARG A 268 10.64 3.30 0.89
C ARG A 268 11.96 2.52 0.79
N VAL A 269 11.92 1.25 0.37
CA VAL A 269 13.10 0.40 0.19
C VAL A 269 13.39 0.20 -1.30
N VAL A 270 12.34 0.03 -2.09
CA VAL A 270 12.42 -0.05 -3.55
C VAL A 270 11.26 0.68 -4.21
N LYS A 271 11.45 1.02 -5.48
CA LYS A 271 10.34 1.31 -6.40
C LYS A 271 10.44 0.44 -7.63
N GLY A 272 9.30 0.04 -8.19
CA GLY A 272 9.21 -0.81 -9.38
C GLY A 272 8.74 -0.06 -10.62
N SER A 273 9.05 -0.66 -11.77
CA SER A 273 8.46 -0.37 -13.07
C SER A 273 8.52 1.09 -13.51
N HIS A 274 7.40 1.71 -13.92
CA HIS A 274 7.38 3.09 -14.40
C HIS A 274 7.99 4.08 -13.38
N ALA A 275 7.69 3.90 -12.09
CA ALA A 275 8.24 4.74 -11.02
C ALA A 275 9.78 4.66 -10.94
N ALA A 276 10.35 3.48 -11.16
CA ALA A 276 11.81 3.29 -11.21
C ALA A 276 12.41 3.86 -12.51
N ARG A 277 11.73 3.66 -13.64
CA ARG A 277 12.18 4.16 -14.95
C ARG A 277 12.24 5.68 -14.97
N GLU A 278 11.25 6.37 -14.41
CA GLU A 278 11.25 7.83 -14.34
C GLU A 278 12.37 8.38 -13.45
N ALA A 279 12.63 7.70 -12.32
CA ALA A 279 13.72 8.07 -11.42
C ALA A 279 15.13 7.86 -12.03
N MET A 280 15.25 7.12 -13.13
CA MET A 280 16.53 6.88 -13.81
C MET A 280 17.18 8.18 -14.30
N ALA A 281 16.40 9.20 -14.67
CA ALA A 281 16.94 10.48 -15.10
C ALA A 281 17.72 11.20 -13.99
N GLU A 282 17.30 11.01 -12.73
CA GLU A 282 17.87 11.66 -11.56
C GLU A 282 18.90 10.78 -10.83
N SER A 283 18.72 9.46 -10.87
CA SER A 283 19.53 8.51 -10.09
C SER A 283 19.81 7.22 -10.88
N PRO A 284 20.51 7.30 -12.03
CA PRO A 284 20.68 6.16 -12.93
C PRO A 284 21.42 4.98 -12.28
N SER A 285 22.41 5.25 -11.43
CA SER A 285 23.19 4.22 -10.74
C SER A 285 22.43 3.46 -9.65
N ALA A 286 21.27 3.97 -9.22
CA ALA A 286 20.40 3.30 -8.25
C ALA A 286 19.29 2.46 -8.91
N VAL A 287 19.13 2.58 -10.23
CA VAL A 287 18.09 1.88 -10.98
C VAL A 287 18.70 0.67 -11.68
N VAL A 288 18.14 -0.49 -11.38
CA VAL A 288 18.47 -1.76 -12.01
C VAL A 288 17.51 -1.97 -13.18
N GLY A 289 18.04 -1.97 -14.40
CA GLY A 289 17.33 -2.42 -15.60
C GLY A 289 17.76 -3.83 -15.99
N GLU A 290 17.14 -4.37 -17.05
CA GLU A 290 17.50 -5.67 -17.64
C GLU A 290 17.55 -6.82 -16.61
N LEU A 291 16.63 -6.81 -15.63
CA LEU A 291 16.64 -7.80 -14.53
C LEU A 291 16.66 -9.25 -15.05
N LYS A 292 16.00 -9.51 -16.18
CA LYS A 292 16.02 -10.81 -16.86
C LYS A 292 17.42 -11.25 -17.24
N SER A 293 18.28 -10.34 -17.70
CA SER A 293 19.63 -10.64 -18.19
C SER A 293 20.66 -10.78 -17.06
N LEU A 294 20.35 -10.37 -15.82
CA LEU A 294 21.31 -10.39 -14.71
C LEU A 294 21.83 -11.79 -14.36
N PRO A 295 21.01 -12.86 -14.33
CA PRO A 295 21.51 -14.21 -14.06
C PRO A 295 22.59 -14.63 -15.06
N GLU A 296 22.34 -14.46 -16.36
CA GLU A 296 23.32 -14.78 -17.40
C GLU A 296 24.60 -13.93 -17.23
N ARG A 297 24.45 -12.62 -17.02
CA ARG A 297 25.59 -11.70 -16.86
C ARG A 297 26.46 -12.04 -15.66
N VAL A 298 25.86 -12.30 -14.50
CA VAL A 298 26.60 -12.50 -13.25
C VAL A 298 27.12 -13.95 -13.13
N ILE A 299 26.37 -14.93 -13.62
CA ILE A 299 26.69 -16.35 -13.42
C ILE A 299 27.49 -16.92 -14.59
N ALA A 300 27.05 -16.68 -15.82
CA ALA A 300 27.70 -17.25 -17.00
C ALA A 300 28.87 -16.40 -17.48
N LEU A 301 28.74 -15.07 -17.41
CA LEU A 301 29.76 -14.13 -17.91
C LEU A 301 30.69 -13.55 -16.83
N ASP A 302 30.44 -13.84 -15.55
CA ASP A 302 31.19 -13.29 -14.39
C ASP A 302 31.28 -11.74 -14.39
N GLN A 303 30.22 -11.09 -14.89
CA GLN A 303 30.11 -9.64 -14.98
C GLN A 303 29.20 -9.13 -13.87
N SER A 304 29.79 -8.85 -12.70
CA SER A 304 29.09 -8.26 -11.55
C SER A 304 28.92 -6.74 -11.74
N PRO A 305 27.72 -6.23 -12.13
CA PRO A 305 27.53 -4.79 -12.25
C PRO A 305 27.62 -4.11 -10.88
N GLN A 306 28.14 -2.88 -10.88
CA GLN A 306 28.14 -2.00 -9.72
C GLN A 306 26.89 -1.11 -9.73
N LEU A 307 26.25 -0.99 -8.58
CA LEU A 307 25.11 -0.10 -8.35
C LEU A 307 25.42 0.80 -7.16
N ARG A 308 24.64 1.87 -7.03
CA ARG A 308 24.73 2.82 -5.93
C ARG A 308 23.40 2.95 -5.21
N ASP A 309 23.43 2.75 -3.91
CA ASP A 309 22.30 2.98 -3.02
C ASP A 309 21.89 4.46 -3.02
N ARG A 310 20.59 4.77 -3.15
CA ARG A 310 20.12 6.16 -3.24
C ARG A 310 20.09 6.88 -1.89
N GLU A 311 19.70 6.22 -0.80
CA GLU A 311 19.57 6.85 0.52
C GLU A 311 20.94 7.02 1.20
N ARG A 312 21.78 5.99 1.13
CA ARG A 312 23.09 5.90 1.78
C ARG A 312 24.24 6.35 0.89
N GLN A 313 24.00 6.52 -0.42
CA GLN A 313 24.99 6.99 -1.38
C GLN A 313 26.25 6.10 -1.45
N ARG A 314 26.11 4.78 -1.23
CA ARG A 314 27.19 3.79 -1.22
C ARG A 314 27.11 2.85 -2.42
N ASP A 315 28.26 2.53 -2.98
CA ASP A 315 28.36 1.58 -4.08
C ASP A 315 28.39 0.13 -3.57
N PHE A 316 27.80 -0.78 -4.34
CA PHE A 316 27.81 -2.22 -4.08
C PHE A 316 27.80 -3.00 -5.40
N LEU A 317 28.42 -4.18 -5.40
CA LEU A 317 28.43 -5.09 -6.55
C LEU A 317 27.25 -6.05 -6.49
N LEU A 318 26.73 -6.48 -7.64
CA LEU A 318 25.76 -7.56 -7.71
C LEU A 318 26.45 -8.90 -7.87
N ASP A 319 26.49 -9.67 -6.78
CA ASP A 319 26.79 -11.10 -6.80
C ASP A 319 25.52 -11.92 -7.09
N GLU A 320 25.67 -13.25 -7.26
CA GLU A 320 24.54 -14.15 -7.54
C GLU A 320 23.43 -14.02 -6.48
N GLY A 321 23.79 -13.92 -5.20
CA GLY A 321 22.82 -13.80 -4.10
C GLY A 321 21.98 -12.53 -4.23
N ARG A 322 22.62 -11.39 -4.52
CA ARG A 322 21.94 -10.10 -4.71
C ARG A 322 21.08 -10.09 -5.98
N VAL A 323 21.54 -10.73 -7.07
CA VAL A 323 20.73 -10.90 -8.29
C VAL A 323 19.44 -11.66 -7.99
N ARG A 324 19.54 -12.79 -7.28
CA ARG A 324 18.36 -13.58 -6.86
C ARG A 324 17.36 -12.73 -6.08
N MET A 325 17.85 -11.93 -5.14
CA MET A 325 17.02 -11.07 -4.30
C MET A 325 16.34 -9.94 -5.09
N LEU A 326 17.00 -9.36 -6.10
CA LEU A 326 16.41 -8.34 -6.96
C LEU A 326 15.30 -8.91 -7.84
N ILE A 327 15.51 -10.09 -8.44
CA ILE A 327 14.50 -10.79 -9.23
C ILE A 327 13.29 -11.11 -8.35
N ARG A 328 13.54 -11.69 -7.17
CA ARG A 328 12.50 -12.00 -6.18
C ARG A 328 11.72 -10.77 -5.74
N ALA A 329 12.39 -9.64 -5.50
CA ALA A 329 11.77 -8.39 -5.11
C ALA A 329 10.86 -7.85 -6.22
N TYR A 330 11.33 -7.84 -7.47
CA TYR A 330 10.51 -7.42 -8.60
C TYR A 330 9.30 -8.35 -8.82
N ALA A 331 9.52 -9.66 -8.75
CA ALA A 331 8.43 -10.64 -8.85
C ALA A 331 7.41 -10.51 -7.70
N TYR A 332 7.84 -10.13 -6.49
CA TYR A 332 6.94 -9.76 -5.40
C TYR A 332 6.11 -8.51 -5.72
N LEU A 333 6.71 -7.44 -6.26
CA LEU A 333 5.96 -6.25 -6.67
C LEU A 333 4.95 -6.57 -7.77
N LEU A 334 5.34 -7.38 -8.75
CA LEU A 334 4.45 -7.87 -9.80
C LEU A 334 3.30 -8.70 -9.21
N GLY A 335 3.62 -9.64 -8.33
CA GLY A 335 2.64 -10.48 -7.64
C GLY A 335 1.64 -9.67 -6.80
N ARG A 336 2.09 -8.62 -6.10
CA ARG A 336 1.19 -7.68 -5.39
C ARG A 336 0.26 -6.94 -6.34
N ALA A 337 0.78 -6.51 -7.48
CA ALA A 337 -0.01 -5.79 -8.46
C ALA A 337 -1.02 -6.69 -9.19
N ILE A 338 -0.69 -7.97 -9.36
CA ILE A 338 -1.59 -9.03 -9.84
C ILE A 338 -2.66 -9.30 -8.78
N ASN A 339 -2.25 -9.55 -7.53
CA ASN A 339 -3.10 -9.91 -6.40
C ASN A 339 -3.40 -8.69 -5.53
N ARG A 340 -4.31 -7.85 -6.03
CA ARG A 340 -4.82 -6.70 -5.29
C ARG A 340 -5.88 -7.12 -4.27
N PRO A 341 -5.89 -6.52 -3.06
CA PRO A 341 -7.05 -6.62 -2.18
C PRO A 341 -8.30 -6.09 -2.90
N GLY A 342 -9.42 -6.79 -2.74
CA GLY A 342 -10.69 -6.50 -3.42
C GLY A 342 -11.04 -7.40 -4.61
N GLN A 343 -10.26 -8.45 -4.86
CA GLN A 343 -10.56 -9.51 -5.83
C GLN A 343 -10.13 -10.87 -5.22
N ASP A 344 -10.31 -11.97 -5.95
CA ASP A 344 -9.76 -13.28 -5.57
C ASP A 344 -8.25 -13.36 -5.89
N VAL A 345 -7.55 -14.30 -5.24
CA VAL A 345 -6.10 -14.51 -5.38
C VAL A 345 -5.78 -15.50 -6.50
N TYR A 346 -4.95 -15.09 -7.47
CA TYR A 346 -4.48 -15.97 -8.53
C TYR A 346 -3.45 -16.97 -8.00
N LEU A 347 -3.62 -18.25 -8.36
CA LEU A 347 -2.74 -19.34 -7.90
C LEU A 347 -1.98 -20.03 -9.04
N ARG A 348 -2.23 -19.67 -10.30
CA ARG A 348 -1.61 -20.29 -11.48
C ARG A 348 -0.94 -19.24 -12.35
N TYR A 349 0.35 -19.44 -12.60
CA TYR A 349 1.20 -18.51 -13.32
C TYR A 349 2.01 -19.28 -14.38
N TRP A 350 1.90 -18.83 -15.63
CA TRP A 350 2.62 -19.39 -16.76
C TRP A 350 3.58 -18.35 -17.30
N LEU A 351 4.85 -18.73 -17.43
CA LEU A 351 5.90 -17.81 -17.82
C LEU A 351 6.47 -18.19 -19.18
N THR A 352 6.82 -17.17 -19.96
CA THR A 352 7.75 -17.34 -21.06
C THR A 352 9.18 -17.43 -20.52
N HIS A 353 10.04 -18.13 -21.23
CA HIS A 353 11.47 -18.17 -20.91
C HIS A 353 12.34 -17.79 -22.11
N PRO A 354 13.52 -17.21 -21.86
CA PRO A 354 14.47 -16.94 -22.94
C PRO A 354 14.96 -18.25 -23.54
N ALA A 355 14.91 -18.36 -24.87
CA ALA A 355 15.35 -19.57 -25.59
C ALA A 355 16.88 -19.77 -25.56
N LYS A 356 17.65 -18.69 -25.34
CA LYS A 356 19.11 -18.68 -25.44
C LYS A 356 19.85 -18.80 -24.11
N PHE A 357 19.13 -18.79 -22.99
CA PHE A 357 19.78 -18.84 -21.68
C PHE A 357 20.23 -20.24 -21.35
N ASP A 358 21.31 -20.35 -20.58
CA ASP A 358 21.72 -21.64 -20.04
C ASP A 358 20.68 -22.19 -19.03
N GLU A 359 20.78 -23.49 -18.75
CA GLU A 359 19.86 -24.18 -17.86
C GLU A 359 19.88 -23.61 -16.43
N ARG A 360 21.04 -23.16 -15.95
CA ARG A 360 21.23 -22.64 -14.58
C ARG A 360 20.58 -21.27 -14.41
N ALA A 361 20.78 -20.35 -15.36
CA ALA A 361 20.19 -19.02 -15.39
C ALA A 361 18.66 -19.11 -15.52
N ARG A 362 18.16 -20.03 -16.36
CA ARG A 362 16.72 -20.30 -16.48
C ARG A 362 16.12 -20.84 -15.18
N ALA A 363 16.76 -21.84 -14.56
CA ALA A 363 16.29 -22.42 -13.30
C ALA A 363 16.26 -21.38 -12.18
N LEU A 364 17.29 -20.53 -12.09
CA LEU A 364 17.32 -19.42 -11.13
C LEU A 364 16.16 -18.44 -11.35
N LEU A 365 15.92 -18.01 -12.59
CA LEU A 365 14.81 -17.10 -12.90
C LEU A 365 13.47 -17.71 -12.49
N GLU A 366 13.22 -18.97 -12.83
CA GLU A 366 11.98 -19.65 -12.47
C GLU A 366 11.82 -19.74 -10.94
N GLU A 367 12.87 -20.15 -10.23
CA GLU A 367 12.90 -20.26 -8.78
C GLU A 367 12.61 -18.90 -8.11
N GLU A 368 13.30 -17.84 -8.52
CA GLU A 368 13.20 -16.54 -7.85
C GLU A 368 11.91 -15.80 -8.21
N ILE A 369 11.40 -15.98 -9.43
CA ILE A 369 10.07 -15.47 -9.79
C ILE A 369 8.99 -16.20 -8.99
N ARG A 370 9.08 -17.54 -8.85
CA ARG A 370 8.18 -18.31 -7.98
C ARG A 370 8.22 -17.80 -6.55
N ASN A 371 9.43 -17.67 -5.99
CA ASN A 371 9.61 -17.21 -4.62
C ASN A 371 9.03 -15.80 -4.43
N GLY A 372 9.25 -14.89 -5.39
CA GLY A 372 8.68 -13.54 -5.34
C GLY A 372 7.16 -13.52 -5.41
N ILE A 373 6.55 -14.30 -6.32
CA ILE A 373 5.08 -14.42 -6.41
C ILE A 373 4.52 -14.96 -5.10
N VAL A 374 5.09 -16.02 -4.54
CA VAL A 374 4.63 -16.61 -3.27
C VAL A 374 4.67 -15.59 -2.13
N LEU A 375 5.68 -14.71 -2.09
CA LEU A 375 5.74 -13.63 -1.08
C LEU A 375 4.55 -12.65 -1.16
N SER A 376 3.88 -12.55 -2.30
CA SER A 376 2.68 -11.71 -2.50
C SER A 376 1.35 -12.44 -2.24
N ILE A 377 1.39 -13.74 -1.91
CA ILE A 377 0.19 -14.53 -1.64
C ILE A 377 -0.13 -14.46 -0.14
N PRO A 378 -1.38 -14.13 0.27
CA PRO A 378 -1.72 -14.03 1.70
C PRO A 378 -1.36 -15.29 2.51
N GLN A 379 -0.94 -15.11 3.76
CA GLN A 379 -0.45 -16.22 4.60
C GLN A 379 -1.49 -17.34 4.84
N GLY A 380 -2.79 -17.03 4.74
CA GLY A 380 -3.85 -18.03 4.87
C GLY A 380 -3.93 -19.05 3.73
N ILE A 381 -3.21 -18.85 2.63
CA ILE A 381 -3.15 -19.77 1.48
C ILE A 381 -1.81 -20.51 1.50
N ASP A 382 -1.82 -21.84 1.40
CA ASP A 382 -0.58 -22.62 1.42
C ASP A 382 0.30 -22.33 0.18
N ALA A 383 1.62 -22.28 0.35
CA ALA A 383 2.54 -21.97 -0.76
C ALA A 383 2.52 -23.06 -1.83
N SER A 384 2.23 -24.31 -1.42
CA SER A 384 2.11 -25.48 -2.29
C SER A 384 0.93 -25.39 -3.26
N GLU A 385 -0.07 -24.55 -2.97
CA GLU A 385 -1.18 -24.28 -3.89
C GLU A 385 -0.79 -23.37 -5.06
N VAL A 386 0.35 -22.67 -4.95
CA VAL A 386 0.81 -21.70 -5.95
C VAL A 386 1.65 -22.40 -7.02
N GLN A 387 1.09 -22.46 -8.23
CA GLN A 387 1.74 -23.04 -9.40
C GLN A 387 2.35 -21.94 -10.24
N VAL A 388 3.68 -21.95 -10.34
CA VAL A 388 4.46 -21.09 -11.23
C VAL A 388 5.24 -22.02 -12.13
N SER A 389 5.21 -21.84 -13.45
CA SER A 389 5.97 -22.69 -14.37
C SER A 389 6.32 -21.95 -15.64
N MET A 390 7.56 -22.11 -16.12
CA MET A 390 7.94 -21.70 -17.48
C MET A 390 7.45 -22.76 -18.47
N GLN A 391 6.50 -22.41 -19.36
CA GLN A 391 5.85 -23.40 -20.23
C GLN A 391 6.22 -23.30 -21.71
N ALA A 392 6.66 -22.13 -22.15
CA ALA A 392 7.03 -21.91 -23.53
C ALA A 392 8.22 -20.95 -23.59
N SER A 393 9.06 -21.12 -24.60
CA SER A 393 10.00 -20.07 -24.96
C SER A 393 9.24 -18.86 -25.54
N GLU A 394 9.82 -17.67 -25.43
CA GLU A 394 9.26 -16.45 -26.04
C GLU A 394 8.85 -16.63 -27.53
N PRO A 395 9.68 -17.22 -28.42
CA PRO A 395 9.28 -17.41 -29.82
C PRO A 395 8.12 -18.40 -29.98
N GLU A 396 8.03 -19.44 -29.13
CA GLU A 396 6.90 -20.39 -29.16
C GLU A 396 5.61 -19.71 -28.71
N ALA A 397 5.66 -18.91 -27.63
CA ALA A 397 4.51 -18.16 -27.16
C ALA A 397 4.03 -17.15 -28.21
N PHE A 398 4.95 -16.46 -28.88
CA PHE A 398 4.62 -15.55 -29.98
C PHE A 398 4.00 -16.30 -31.17
N ALA A 399 4.56 -17.44 -31.56
CA ALA A 399 4.01 -18.27 -32.63
C ALA A 399 2.59 -18.77 -32.31
N ALA A 400 2.34 -19.17 -31.05
CA ALA A 400 1.03 -19.61 -30.59
C ALA A 400 -0.02 -18.49 -30.62
N GLU A 401 0.37 -17.25 -30.32
CA GLU A 401 -0.55 -16.10 -30.39
C GLU A 401 -0.88 -15.72 -31.84
N VAL A 402 0.12 -15.69 -32.72
CA VAL A 402 -0.06 -15.31 -34.13
C VAL A 402 -0.74 -16.42 -34.96
N CYS A 403 -0.45 -17.68 -34.65
CA CYS A 403 -1.03 -18.83 -35.33
C CYS A 403 -1.53 -19.89 -34.32
N PRO A 404 -2.71 -19.68 -33.71
CA PRO A 404 -3.24 -20.58 -32.68
C PRO A 404 -3.49 -22.01 -33.20
N GLU A 405 -3.80 -22.14 -34.49
CA GLU A 405 -4.04 -23.41 -35.18
C GLU A 405 -2.77 -24.27 -35.25
N LEU A 406 -1.60 -23.63 -35.37
CA LEU A 406 -0.31 -24.32 -35.36
C LEU A 406 0.03 -24.83 -33.96
N ALA A 407 -0.23 -24.03 -32.91
CA ALA A 407 0.00 -24.42 -31.53
C ALA A 407 -0.99 -25.49 -31.02
N ALA A 408 -2.16 -25.62 -31.64
CA ALA A 408 -3.14 -26.66 -31.35
C ALA A 408 -2.86 -27.98 -32.09
N HIS A 409 -1.81 -28.04 -32.94
CA HIS A 409 -1.52 -29.23 -33.74
C HIS A 409 -0.85 -30.32 -32.87
N PRO A 410 -1.43 -31.53 -32.75
CA PRO A 410 -0.99 -32.59 -31.82
C PRO A 410 0.36 -33.25 -32.15
N ALA A 411 1.16 -32.67 -33.04
CA ALA A 411 2.47 -33.18 -33.49
C ALA A 411 3.64 -32.28 -33.08
N LEU A 412 3.36 -31.16 -32.41
CA LEU A 412 4.27 -30.39 -31.56
C LEU A 412 4.02 -30.80 -30.11
#